data_AF-A0A847FU29-F1
#
_entry.id   AF-A0A847FU29-F1
#
_cell.length_a   1.000
_cell.length_b   1.000
_cell.length_c   1.000
_cell.angle_alpha   90.00
_cell.angle_beta   90.00
_cell.angle_gamma   90.00
#
_symmetry.space_group_name_H-M   'P 1'
#
loop_
_entity.id
_entity.type
_entity.pdbx_description
1 polymer ?
#
loop_
_entity_poly.entity_id
_entity_poly.type
_entity_poly.pdbx_seq_one_letter_code
_entity_poly.pdbx_strand_id
1 'polypeptide(L)' 'MVKVRCFKCGNAFQLTEQYIANDLAAQGIDGKPSHYVAECPQCRQANKVSLKRVRLPEPETAEGQEGQEA' A
#
# COMPACT_ATOMS: atom_id res chain seq x y z
N MET A 1 -9.54 3.70 -4.37
CA MET A 1 -8.33 4.54 -4.55
C MET A 1 -8.15 5.46 -3.36
N VAL A 2 -6.92 5.55 -2.83
CA VAL A 2 -6.55 6.34 -1.65
C VAL A 2 -5.76 7.58 -2.08
N LYS A 3 -6.30 8.78 -1.82
CA LYS A 3 -5.63 10.05 -2.13
C LYS A 3 -4.71 10.44 -0.97
N VAL A 4 -3.44 10.66 -1.27
CA VAL A 4 -2.42 11.02 -0.29
C VAL A 4 -1.83 12.37 -0.67
N ARG A 5 -1.71 13.26 0.30
CA ARG A 5 -1.00 14.52 0.13
C ARG A 5 0.25 14.49 0.99
N CYS A 6 1.40 14.67 0.36
CA CYS A 6 2.66 14.74 1.08
C CYS A 6 2.67 15.95 2.02
N PHE A 7 2.90 15.74 3.32
CA PHE A 7 2.95 16.85 4.28
C PHE A 7 4.24 17.69 4.16
N LYS A 8 5.26 17.18 3.48
CA LYS A 8 6.56 17.87 3.30
C LYS A 8 6.61 18.73 2.05
N CYS A 9 6.38 18.16 0.87
CA CYS A 9 6.45 18.89 -0.40
C CYS A 9 5.08 19.30 -0.97
N GLY A 10 3.97 18.90 -0.33
CA GLY A 10 2.62 19.23 -0.80
C GLY A 10 2.13 18.42 -2.00
N ASN A 11 2.98 17.57 -2.60
CA ASN A 11 2.62 16.74 -3.75
C ASN A 11 1.42 15.83 -3.44
N ALA A 12 0.41 15.88 -4.30
CA ALA A 12 -0.74 14.99 -4.22
C ALA A 12 -0.52 13.79 -5.14
N PHE A 13 -0.72 12.60 -4.59
CA PHE A 13 -0.60 11.34 -5.33
C PHE A 13 -1.69 10.38 -4.90
N GLN A 14 -1.91 9.33 -5.70
CA GLN A 14 -2.98 8.37 -5.49
C GLN A 14 -2.37 6.98 -5.41
N LEU A 15 -2.84 6.19 -4.44
CA LEU A 15 -2.50 4.79 -4.29
C LEU A 15 -3.74 3.95 -4.56
N THR A 16 -3.56 2.78 -5.17
CA THR A 16 -4.65 1.81 -5.30
C THR A 16 -4.73 1.00 -4.01
N GLU A 17 -5.93 0.52 -3.69
CA GLU A 17 -6.14 -0.36 -2.54
C GLU A 17 -5.38 -1.67 -2.70
N GLN A 18 -5.29 -2.17 -3.95
CA GLN A 18 -4.52 -3.36 -4.30
C GLN A 18 -3.02 -3.17 -4.06
N TYR A 19 -2.45 -2.02 -4.45
CA TYR A 19 -1.04 -1.73 -4.20
C TYR A 19 -0.74 -1.74 -2.70
N ILE A 20 -1.60 -1.11 -1.90
CA ILE A 20 -1.46 -1.08 -0.44
C ILE A 20 -1.58 -2.50 0.14
N ALA A 21 -2.53 -3.31 -0.33
CA ALA A 21 -2.68 -4.70 0.13
C ALA A 21 -1.43 -5.53 -0.18
N ASN A 22 -0.93 -5.46 -1.41
CA ASN A 22 0.26 -6.20 -1.83
C ASN A 22 1.52 -5.78 -1.05
N ASP A 23 1.69 -4.47 -0.82
CA ASP A 23 2.83 -3.94 -0.05
C ASP A 23 2.76 -4.35 1.43
N LEU A 24 1.56 -4.34 2.03
CA LEU A 24 1.36 -4.84 3.40
C LEU A 24 1.65 -6.33 3.53
N ALA A 25 1.25 -7.13 2.53
CA ALA A 25 1.55 -8.55 2.49
C ALA A 25 3.06 -8.80 2.33
N ALA A 26 3.75 -8.03 1.49
CA ALA A 26 5.20 -8.10 1.34
C ALA A 26 5.96 -7.74 2.63
N GLN A 27 5.36 -6.89 3.49
CA GLN A 27 5.89 -6.57 4.81
C GLN A 27 5.56 -7.64 5.88
N GLY A 28 4.81 -8.69 5.54
CA GLY A 28 4.37 -9.73 6.48
C GLY A 28 3.35 -9.24 7.50
N ILE A 29 2.61 -8.17 7.19
CA ILE A 29 1.58 -7.64 8.09
C ILE A 29 0.29 -8.43 7.85
N ASP A 30 0.10 -9.46 8.67
CA ASP A 30 -1.12 -10.27 8.68
C ASP A 30 -2.27 -9.48 9.35
N GLY A 31 -3.26 -9.07 8.56
CA GLY A 31 -4.46 -8.37 9.00
C GLY A 31 -4.62 -6.95 8.45
N LYS A 32 -5.62 -6.21 8.95
CA LYS A 32 -5.94 -4.85 8.49
C LYS A 32 -5.32 -3.80 9.41
N PRO A 33 -4.09 -3.30 9.13
CA PRO A 33 -3.51 -2.25 9.93
C PRO A 33 -4.35 -0.97 9.84
N SER A 34 -4.41 -0.22 10.95
CA SER A 34 -5.12 1.06 10.98
C SER A 34 -4.44 2.14 10.12
N HIS A 35 -3.14 1.96 9.83
CA HIS A 35 -2.31 2.92 9.11
C HIS A 35 -1.37 2.21 8.13
N TYR A 36 -1.09 2.87 7.02
CA TYR A 36 -0.11 2.49 6.00
C TYR A 36 0.92 3.60 5.85
N VAL A 37 2.19 3.25 5.65
CA VAL A 37 3.25 4.24 5.40
C VAL A 37 3.49 4.33 3.91
N ALA A 38 3.08 5.44 3.31
CA ALA A 38 3.27 5.72 1.88
C ALA A 38 4.48 6.62 1.65
N GLU A 39 5.37 6.24 0.76
CA GLU A 39 6.45 7.13 0.32
C GLU A 39 5.98 8.11 -0.75
N CYS A 40 6.34 9.38 -0.60
CA CYS A 40 6.06 10.39 -1.61
C CYS A 40 6.95 10.17 -2.84
N PRO A 41 6.41 10.06 -4.06
CA PRO A 41 7.22 9.83 -5.27
C PRO A 41 8.17 11.00 -5.60
N GLN A 42 7.93 12.18 -5.05
CA GLN A 42 8.67 13.41 -5.39
C GLN A 42 9.79 13.72 -4.40
N CYS A 43 9.56 13.56 -3.09
CA CYS A 43 10.55 13.89 -2.05
C CYS A 43 10.92 12.70 -1.15
N ARG A 44 10.38 11.51 -1.44
CA ARG A 44 10.59 10.25 -0.67
C ARG A 44 10.26 10.36 0.82
N GLN A 45 9.42 11.33 1.19
CA GLN A 45 8.96 11.44 2.56
C GLN A 45 7.98 10.31 2.87
N ALA A 46 8.20 9.61 3.99
CA ALA A 46 7.25 8.66 4.55
C ALA A 46 6.03 9.40 5.12
N ASN A 47 4.85 9.12 4.57
CA ASN A 47 3.56 9.71 4.94
C ASN A 47 2.67 8.64 5.58
N LYS A 48 2.17 8.90 6.79
CA LYS A 48 1.26 7.99 7.48
C LYS A 48 -0.18 8.19 6.97
N VAL A 49 -0.68 7.20 6.25
CA VAL A 49 -2.02 7.19 5.65
C VAL A 49 -2.95 6.34 6.52
N SER A 50 -4.10 6.88 6.89
CA SER A 50 -5.09 6.11 7.67
C SER A 50 -5.91 5.19 6.76
N LEU A 51 -5.94 3.90 7.09
CA LEU A 51 -6.70 2.88 6.36
C LEU A 51 -8.06 2.55 7.00
N LYS A 52 -8.44 3.25 8.09
CA LYS A 52 -9.67 2.98 8.85
C LYS A 52 -10.94 2.90 7.99
N ARG A 53 -11.04 3.70 6.93
CA ARG A 53 -12.18 3.72 6.00
C ARG A 53 -11.91 3.06 4.65
N VAL A 54 -10.70 2.54 4.47
CA VAL A 54 -10.28 1.89 3.22
C VAL A 54 -10.61 0.40 3.34
N ARG A 55 -11.26 -0.18 2.32
CA ARG A 55 -11.45 -1.63 2.24
C ARG A 55 -10.29 -2.18 1.43
N LEU A 56 -9.32 -2.77 2.12
CA LEU A 56 -8.24 -3.47 1.43
C LEU A 56 -8.78 -4.80 0.93
N PRO A 57 -8.63 -5.11 -0.37
CA PRO A 57 -8.88 -6.46 -0.87
C PRO A 57 -7.84 -7.43 -0.29
N GLU A 58 -8.06 -8.72 -0.50
CA GLU A 58 -7.00 -9.69 -0.28
C GLU A 58 -5.79 -9.31 -1.16
N PRO A 59 -4.56 -9.36 -0.60
CA PRO A 59 -3.39 -9.13 -1.41
C PRO A 59 -3.40 -10.14 -2.56
N GLU A 60 -3.09 -9.67 -3.76
CA GLU A 60 -2.68 -10.56 -4.83
C GLU A 60 -1.29 -11.02 -4.43
N THR A 61 -1.24 -12.04 -3.56
CA THR A 61 0.02 -12.64 -3.16
C THR A 61 0.75 -13.06 -4.42
N ALA A 62 2.01 -12.65 -4.53
CA ALA A 62 2.96 -13.26 -5.44
C ALA A 62 3.29 -14.72 -5.03
N GLU A 63 2.32 -15.44 -4.44
CA GLU A 63 2.34 -16.89 -4.24
C GLU A 63 1.77 -17.63 -5.46
N GLY A 64 1.51 -16.90 -6.57
CA GLY A 64 1.14 -17.47 -7.88
C GLY A 64 2.31 -17.63 -8.87
N GLN A 65 3.56 -17.42 -8.47
CA GLN A 65 4.73 -17.70 -9.32
C GLN A 65 5.66 -18.77 -8.71
N GLU A 66 5.08 -19.81 -8.09
CA GLU A 66 5.75 -21.09 -7.86
C GLU A 66 4.78 -22.19 -8.32
N GLY A 67 4.89 -22.63 -9.58
CA GLY A 67 4.07 -23.75 -10.08
C GLY A 67 3.58 -23.67 -11.53
N GLN A 68 4.42 -23.26 -12.48
CA GLN A 68 4.26 -23.72 -13.87
C GLN A 68 5.57 -24.36 -14.35
N GLU A 69 5.90 -25.49 -13.72
CA GLU A 69 6.76 -26.53 -14.29
C GLU A 69 5.91 -27.80 -14.39
N ALA A 70 5.50 -28.14 -15.62
CA ALA A 70 5.36 -29.48 -16.20
C ALA A 70 4.65 -29.39 -17.56
#